data_AF-A0A1X1QQF1-F1
#
_entry.id   AF-A0A1X1QQF1-F1
#
_cell.length_a   1.000
_cell.length_b   1.000
_cell.length_c   1.000
_cell.angle_alpha   90.00
_cell.angle_beta   90.00
_cell.angle_gamma   90.00
#
_symmetry.space_group_name_H-M   'P 1'
#
loop_
_entity.id
_entity.type
_entity.pdbx_description
1 polymer ?
#
loop_
_entity_poly.entity_id
_entity_poly.type
_entity_poly.pdbx_seq_one_letter_code
_entity_poly.pdbx_strand_id
1 'polypeptide(L)'
;MFHLCALYNKDITAHTDKEIREFKSIVDSIIVSGKKDKLIPVSANYTFFDHRSSEHSSVDTRMVALTPSPASTTEAITQFPIQPSQNSYRLRQTIIGKQNINAVAIWFGFGNWSALLGSDLELSTDNNKSWKSIFKSQIYKKLSLSKSSLYKVAHHGSRNGHHDDIYTQLLSENPIAIATAYTPSKLPGKRDIHRIKNHCSALTVTRDANSNTKLKLDSMVEKELKAIEKNRTVLNEKIGHIQIRITDQGIVTSGASESCVDY
;
A
#
# COMPACT_ATOMS: atom_id res chain seq x y z
N MET A 1 1.72 25.86 11.70
CA MET A 1 2.31 24.83 12.59
C MET A 1 1.60 23.52 12.23
N PHE A 2 2.30 22.47 11.77
CA PHE A 2 1.68 21.20 11.36
C PHE A 2 1.97 20.17 12.45
N HIS A 3 0.92 19.60 13.07
CA HIS A 3 1.05 18.58 14.10
C HIS A 3 0.69 17.22 13.52
N LEU A 4 1.68 16.37 13.30
CA LEU A 4 1.52 15.09 12.61
C LEU A 4 1.05 13.98 13.56
N CYS A 5 -0.18 13.50 13.39
CA CYS A 5 -0.71 12.33 14.09
C CYS A 5 -0.69 11.10 13.18
N ALA A 6 0.01 10.04 13.61
CA ALA A 6 -0.24 8.69 13.13
C ALA A 6 -1.42 8.10 13.91
N LEU A 7 -2.42 7.56 13.20
CA LEU A 7 -3.59 6.94 13.81
C LEU A 7 -3.61 5.47 13.42
N TYR A 8 -3.32 4.61 14.40
CA TYR A 8 -3.64 3.19 14.35
C TYR A 8 -4.97 2.97 15.06
N ASN A 9 -5.74 1.99 14.57
CA ASN A 9 -6.89 1.49 15.31
C ASN A 9 -6.36 0.93 16.64
N LYS A 10 -6.92 1.37 17.75
CA LYS A 10 -6.37 1.20 19.10
C LYS A 10 -6.28 -0.29 19.44
N ASP A 11 -5.13 -0.91 19.19
CA ASP A 11 -4.78 -2.20 19.77
C ASP A 11 -4.19 -1.92 21.15
N ILE A 12 -4.99 -2.19 22.19
CA ILE A 12 -4.66 -1.89 23.59
C ILE A 12 -3.50 -2.80 24.07
N THR A 13 -3.15 -3.82 23.29
CA THR A 13 -2.09 -4.79 23.62
C THR A 13 -0.80 -4.58 22.80
N ALA A 14 -0.89 -3.91 21.65
CA ALA A 14 0.28 -3.59 20.87
C ALA A 14 1.07 -2.48 21.56
N HIS A 15 2.39 -2.60 21.64
CA HIS A 15 3.29 -1.50 22.00
C HIS A 15 3.31 -0.38 20.93
N THR A 16 2.21 -0.17 20.19
CA THR A 16 2.00 0.88 19.19
C THR A 16 2.25 2.28 19.73
N ASP A 17 2.15 2.48 21.05
CA ASP A 17 2.58 3.72 21.69
C ASP A 17 4.06 4.03 21.44
N LYS A 18 4.93 3.01 21.29
CA LYS A 18 6.35 3.20 20.99
C LYS A 18 6.54 3.73 19.57
N GLU A 19 5.89 3.12 18.57
CA GLU A 19 5.97 3.53 17.17
C GLU A 19 5.38 4.92 16.95
N ILE A 20 4.26 5.22 17.61
CA ILE A 20 3.64 6.56 17.58
C ILE A 20 4.57 7.59 18.25
N ARG A 21 5.19 7.25 19.39
CA ARG A 21 6.17 8.13 20.06
C ARG A 21 7.44 8.32 19.23
N GLU A 22 7.90 7.29 18.54
CA GLU A 22 9.08 7.33 17.67
C GLU A 22 8.79 8.18 16.43
N PHE A 23 7.66 7.96 15.76
CA PHE A 23 7.22 8.80 14.65
C PHE A 23 7.04 10.25 15.08
N LYS A 24 6.38 10.48 16.23
CA LYS A 24 6.27 11.81 16.83
C LYS A 24 7.65 12.42 17.11
N SER A 25 8.60 11.64 17.65
CA SER A 25 9.96 12.11 17.92
C SER A 25 10.72 12.47 16.65
N ILE A 26 10.56 11.71 15.57
CA ILE A 26 11.13 12.02 14.24
C ILE A 26 10.53 13.33 13.73
N VAL A 27 9.21 13.47 13.77
CA VAL A 27 8.51 14.68 13.31
C VAL A 27 8.89 15.89 14.15
N ASP A 28 8.88 15.77 15.48
CA ASP A 28 9.28 16.82 16.41
C ASP A 28 10.75 17.21 16.16
N SER A 29 11.64 16.24 15.92
CA SER A 29 13.04 16.51 15.59
C SER A 29 13.18 17.28 14.27
N ILE A 30 12.37 16.95 13.26
CA ILE A 30 12.33 17.69 11.98
C ILE A 30 11.80 19.12 12.19
N ILE A 31 10.80 19.31 13.04
CA ILE A 31 10.22 20.62 13.36
C ILE A 31 11.21 21.47 14.17
N VAL A 32 11.78 20.92 15.25
CA VAL A 32 12.73 21.59 16.15
C VAL A 32 14.02 21.93 15.43
N SER A 33 14.47 21.10 14.49
CA SER A 33 15.66 21.39 13.67
C SER A 33 15.46 22.49 12.62
N GLY A 34 14.27 23.13 12.56
CA GLY A 34 13.96 24.15 11.55
C GLY A 34 13.82 23.58 10.13
N LYS A 35 13.82 22.25 9.98
CA LYS A 35 13.78 21.54 8.71
C LYS A 35 12.34 21.23 8.27
N LYS A 36 11.36 22.01 8.72
CA LYS A 36 9.94 21.78 8.44
C LYS A 36 9.63 21.81 6.93
N ASP A 37 10.40 22.59 6.17
CA ASP A 37 10.32 22.65 4.71
C ASP A 37 10.81 21.36 4.02
N LYS A 38 11.37 20.40 4.78
CA LYS A 38 11.75 19.07 4.28
C LYS A 38 10.61 18.05 4.28
N LEU A 39 9.47 18.35 4.90
CA LEU A 39 8.28 17.51 4.78
C LEU A 39 7.52 17.89 3.52
N ILE A 40 7.76 17.15 2.45
CA ILE A 40 7.14 17.40 1.15
C ILE A 40 5.93 16.46 1.01
N PRO A 41 4.68 16.97 0.95
CA PRO A 41 3.53 16.13 0.67
C PRO A 41 3.67 15.54 -0.74
N VAL A 42 3.60 14.22 -0.82
CA VAL A 42 3.57 13.52 -2.10
C VAL A 42 2.19 13.71 -2.72
N SER A 43 2.16 14.12 -3.98
CA SER A 43 0.95 14.21 -4.79
C SER A 43 1.20 13.54 -6.15
N ALA A 44 0.14 13.36 -6.93
CA ALA A 44 0.23 12.86 -8.29
C ALA A 44 1.20 13.74 -9.10
N ASN A 45 2.10 13.11 -9.85
CA ASN A 45 3.22 13.72 -10.57
C ASN A 45 4.44 14.05 -9.70
N TYR A 46 4.44 13.68 -8.42
CA TYR A 46 5.66 13.79 -7.64
C TYR A 46 6.72 12.81 -8.17
N THR A 47 7.85 13.34 -8.60
CA THR A 47 8.99 12.56 -9.09
C THR A 47 9.97 12.35 -7.96
N PHE A 48 10.14 11.09 -7.54
CA PHE A 48 11.11 10.74 -6.50
C PHE A 48 12.54 10.79 -7.06
N PHE A 49 12.71 10.28 -8.28
CA PHE A 49 13.92 10.40 -9.08
C PHE A 49 13.61 10.19 -10.55
N ASP A 50 14.44 10.78 -11.42
CA ASP A 50 14.38 10.63 -12.86
C ASP A 50 15.81 10.73 -13.41
N HIS A 51 16.41 9.58 -13.71
CA HIS A 51 17.77 9.40 -14.22
C HIS A 51 17.72 8.85 -15.63
N ARG A 52 16.97 9.51 -16.51
CA ARG A 52 17.03 9.24 -17.95
C ARG A 52 18.24 9.93 -18.56
N SER A 53 18.99 9.21 -19.40
CA SER A 53 20.11 9.75 -20.19
C SER A 53 21.21 10.46 -19.39
N SER A 54 21.51 10.00 -18.16
CA SER A 54 22.66 10.51 -17.41
C SER A 54 23.97 9.89 -17.90
N GLU A 55 25.03 10.69 -18.04
CA GLU A 55 26.39 10.22 -18.42
C GLU A 55 26.96 9.12 -17.49
N HIS A 56 26.36 8.95 -16.30
CA HIS A 56 26.85 8.04 -15.25
C HIS A 56 25.96 6.80 -15.02
N SER A 57 24.87 6.62 -15.77
CA SER A 57 24.01 5.43 -15.68
C SER A 57 23.80 4.81 -17.05
N SER A 58 24.13 3.53 -17.18
CA SER A 58 23.85 2.76 -18.41
C SER A 58 22.37 2.42 -18.57
N VAL A 59 21.53 2.64 -17.54
CA VAL A 59 20.12 2.28 -17.52
C VAL A 59 19.26 3.46 -17.08
N ASP A 60 18.26 3.79 -17.88
CA ASP A 60 17.25 4.79 -17.55
C ASP A 60 16.44 4.33 -16.34
N THR A 61 16.36 5.15 -15.29
CA THR A 61 15.56 4.81 -14.10
C THR A 61 14.69 5.97 -13.67
N ARG A 62 13.43 5.69 -13.30
CA ARG A 62 12.49 6.74 -12.92
C ARG A 62 11.43 6.21 -11.96
N MET A 63 11.07 7.01 -10.95
CA MET A 63 10.00 6.67 -10.02
C MET A 63 9.10 7.88 -9.79
N VAL A 64 7.80 7.70 -10.04
CA VAL A 64 6.80 8.76 -9.93
C VAL A 64 5.57 8.29 -9.17
N ALA A 65 5.00 9.19 -8.35
CA ALA A 65 3.71 8.98 -7.72
C ALA A 65 2.57 9.25 -8.71
N LEU A 66 1.61 8.33 -8.80
CA LEU A 66 0.38 8.47 -9.58
C LEU A 66 -0.78 9.01 -8.72
N THR A 67 -0.73 8.77 -7.40
CA THR A 67 -1.67 9.29 -6.39
C THR A 67 -0.89 9.74 -5.14
N PRO A 68 -1.50 10.47 -4.19
CA PRO A 68 -2.86 11.03 -4.17
C PRO A 68 -3.07 12.12 -5.21
N SER A 69 -4.30 12.31 -5.70
CA SER A 69 -4.61 13.48 -6.53
C SER A 69 -4.48 14.79 -5.73
N PRO A 70 -4.44 15.96 -6.38
CA PRO A 70 -4.51 17.23 -5.65
C PRO A 70 -5.73 17.33 -4.71
N ALA A 71 -6.88 16.79 -5.12
CA ALA A 71 -8.08 16.75 -4.28
C ALA A 71 -7.90 15.88 -3.04
N SER A 72 -7.37 14.66 -3.20
CA SER A 72 -7.02 13.76 -2.10
C SER A 72 -5.96 14.36 -1.17
N THR A 73 -4.95 15.02 -1.74
CA THR A 73 -3.88 15.68 -0.97
C THR A 73 -4.43 16.82 -0.11
N THR A 74 -5.24 17.70 -0.70
CA THR A 74 -5.90 18.81 0.02
C THR A 74 -6.85 18.28 1.10
N GLU A 75 -7.60 17.22 0.82
CA GLU A 75 -8.44 16.57 1.83
C GLU A 75 -7.61 16.02 2.99
N ALA A 76 -6.51 15.31 2.69
CA ALA A 76 -5.62 14.78 3.72
C ALA A 76 -5.03 15.90 4.60
N ILE A 77 -4.62 17.02 4.00
CA ILE A 77 -4.07 18.18 4.71
C ILE A 77 -5.14 18.91 5.54
N THR A 78 -6.39 18.98 5.06
CA THR A 78 -7.48 19.66 5.78
C THR A 78 -8.08 18.81 6.90
N GLN A 79 -8.14 17.48 6.74
CA GLN A 79 -8.51 16.55 7.80
C GLN A 79 -7.45 16.42 8.89
N PHE A 80 -6.25 16.94 8.60
CA PHE A 80 -5.16 17.00 9.53
C PHE A 80 -5.49 17.94 10.69
N PRO A 81 -5.51 17.47 11.95
CA PRO A 81 -5.85 18.33 13.08
C PRO A 81 -4.71 19.34 13.32
N ILE A 82 -4.92 20.59 12.89
CA ILE A 82 -3.91 21.67 13.00
C ILE A 82 -3.88 22.30 14.42
N GLN A 83 -4.83 21.99 15.32
CA GLN A 83 -4.90 22.61 16.66
C GLN A 83 -4.68 21.62 17.81
N PRO A 84 -3.71 21.88 18.72
CA PRO A 84 -3.69 21.22 20.03
C PRO A 84 -4.92 21.68 20.83
N SER A 85 -5.73 20.74 21.31
CA SER A 85 -6.78 21.09 22.27
C SER A 85 -6.12 21.52 23.57
N GLN A 86 -6.32 22.78 23.98
CA GLN A 86 -5.81 23.32 25.25
C GLN A 86 -6.34 22.59 26.50
N ASN A 87 -7.32 21.71 26.34
CA ASN A 87 -7.81 20.83 27.38
C ASN A 87 -8.14 19.46 26.79
N SER A 88 -7.91 18.42 27.60
CA SER A 88 -8.39 17.04 27.50
C SER A 88 -7.42 15.98 26.96
N TYR A 89 -7.17 15.01 27.83
CA TYR A 89 -6.66 13.66 27.62
C TYR A 89 -7.50 12.80 26.63
N ARG A 90 -8.34 13.42 25.80
CA ARG A 90 -9.08 12.77 24.73
C ARG A 90 -8.42 13.17 23.42
N LEU A 91 -7.44 12.37 23.00
CA LEU A 91 -7.04 12.31 21.59
C LEU A 91 -8.33 12.23 20.78
N ARG A 92 -8.65 13.28 19.99
CA ARG A 92 -9.78 13.22 19.07
C ARG A 92 -9.55 11.98 18.21
N GLN A 93 -10.46 11.01 18.28
CA GLN A 93 -10.60 10.02 17.22
C GLN A 93 -11.09 10.81 16.01
N THR A 94 -10.17 11.42 15.27
CA THR A 94 -10.45 11.84 13.91
C THR A 94 -10.89 10.56 13.21
N ILE A 95 -12.14 10.52 12.77
CA ILE A 95 -12.64 9.45 11.91
C ILE A 95 -11.90 9.66 10.59
N ILE A 96 -10.69 9.12 10.49
CA ILE A 96 -10.02 8.93 9.21
C ILE A 96 -11.03 8.15 8.38
N GLY A 97 -11.33 8.63 7.18
CA GLY A 97 -12.22 7.94 6.27
C GLY A 97 -11.84 6.46 6.23
N LYS A 98 -12.82 5.56 6.37
CA LYS A 98 -12.59 4.10 6.37
C LYS A 98 -11.83 3.59 5.13
N GLN A 99 -11.72 4.42 4.10
CA GLN A 99 -11.14 4.10 2.81
C GLN A 99 -9.72 4.66 2.69
N ASN A 100 -8.81 3.84 2.14
CA ASN A 100 -7.44 4.22 1.86
C ASN A 100 -7.30 5.03 0.55
N ILE A 101 -8.04 6.13 0.41
CA ILE A 101 -8.07 6.97 -0.81
C ILE A 101 -6.84 7.86 -0.99
N ASN A 102 -6.03 8.02 0.07
CA ASN A 102 -4.81 8.83 0.07
C ASN A 102 -3.53 7.98 -0.09
N ALA A 103 -3.67 6.66 -0.28
CA ALA A 103 -2.53 5.79 -0.53
C ALA A 103 -1.79 6.22 -1.80
N VAL A 104 -0.46 6.09 -1.77
CA VAL A 104 0.43 6.49 -2.87
C VAL A 104 0.65 5.28 -3.78
N ALA A 105 -0.01 5.26 -4.94
CA ALA A 105 0.30 4.36 -6.02
C ALA A 105 1.49 4.91 -6.80
N ILE A 106 2.46 4.05 -7.12
CA ILE A 106 3.74 4.45 -7.71
C ILE A 106 3.95 3.69 -9.02
N TRP A 107 4.48 4.40 -10.01
CA TRP A 107 5.08 3.78 -11.18
C TRP A 107 6.61 3.84 -11.06
N PHE A 108 7.28 2.73 -11.33
CA PHE A 108 8.73 2.62 -11.32
C PHE A 108 9.20 2.02 -12.64
N GLY A 109 10.13 2.70 -13.33
CA GLY A 109 10.77 2.25 -14.56
C GLY A 109 12.26 1.98 -14.35
N PHE A 110 12.74 0.92 -14.99
CA PHE A 110 14.15 0.50 -15.01
C PHE A 110 14.46 -0.07 -16.41
N GLY A 111 15.14 0.71 -17.24
CA GLY A 111 15.38 0.40 -18.65
C GLY A 111 14.06 0.19 -19.39
N ASN A 112 13.93 -0.96 -20.05
CA ASN A 112 12.71 -1.35 -20.76
C ASN A 112 11.63 -1.97 -19.86
N TRP A 113 11.90 -2.09 -18.56
CA TRP A 113 10.99 -2.71 -17.60
C TRP A 113 10.28 -1.66 -16.75
N SER A 114 9.03 -1.93 -16.34
CA SER A 114 8.37 -1.11 -15.31
C SER A 114 7.42 -1.90 -14.42
N ALA A 115 7.25 -1.39 -13.20
CA ALA A 115 6.31 -1.87 -12.19
C ALA A 115 5.29 -0.80 -11.81
N LEU A 116 4.06 -1.28 -11.60
CA LEU A 116 3.02 -0.53 -10.91
C LEU A 116 2.90 -1.06 -9.48
N LEU A 117 3.06 -0.17 -8.50
CA LEU A 117 2.89 -0.49 -7.08
C LEU A 117 1.59 0.13 -6.58
N GLY A 118 0.52 -0.67 -6.50
CA GLY A 118 -0.83 -0.16 -6.22
C GLY A 118 -1.11 0.27 -4.78
N SER A 119 -0.17 0.05 -3.86
CA SER A 119 -0.34 0.36 -2.42
C SER A 119 -1.65 -0.24 -1.88
N ASP A 120 -2.25 0.37 -0.87
CA ASP A 120 -3.57 -0.01 -0.36
C ASP A 120 -4.69 0.87 -0.94
N LEU A 121 -4.47 1.43 -2.12
CA LEU A 121 -5.37 2.40 -2.74
C LEU A 121 -6.75 1.81 -3.08
N GLU A 122 -7.77 2.41 -2.50
CA GLU A 122 -9.18 2.03 -2.66
C GLU A 122 -9.94 3.01 -3.53
N LEU A 123 -10.90 2.53 -4.32
CA LEU A 123 -11.82 3.34 -5.10
C LEU A 123 -12.60 4.33 -4.23
N SER A 124 -12.78 5.53 -4.78
CA SER A 124 -13.65 6.55 -4.23
C SER A 124 -14.89 6.75 -5.10
N THR A 125 -15.97 7.24 -4.50
CA THR A 125 -17.14 7.73 -5.22
C THR A 125 -16.80 8.97 -6.04
N ASP A 126 -15.87 9.80 -5.57
CA ASP A 126 -15.37 10.98 -6.29
C ASP A 126 -14.39 10.61 -7.40
N ASN A 127 -14.72 11.00 -8.63
CA ASN A 127 -13.90 10.75 -9.81
C ASN A 127 -12.58 11.56 -9.83
N ASN A 128 -12.43 12.54 -8.93
CA ASN A 128 -11.19 13.31 -8.76
C ASN A 128 -10.22 12.67 -7.77
N LYS A 129 -10.54 11.51 -7.18
CA LYS A 129 -9.73 10.84 -6.16
C LYS A 129 -9.37 9.42 -6.60
N SER A 130 -8.42 8.79 -5.90
CA SER A 130 -8.04 7.39 -6.10
C SER A 130 -7.67 7.03 -7.55
N TRP A 131 -7.84 5.76 -7.96
CA TRP A 131 -7.61 5.23 -9.31
C TRP A 131 -8.30 6.06 -10.38
N LYS A 132 -9.54 6.49 -10.14
CA LYS A 132 -10.31 7.31 -11.10
C LYS A 132 -9.60 8.60 -11.47
N SER A 133 -8.87 9.22 -10.52
CA SER A 133 -8.12 10.44 -10.77
C SER A 133 -6.97 10.25 -11.75
N ILE A 134 -6.33 9.08 -11.77
CA ILE A 134 -5.25 8.74 -12.71
C ILE A 134 -5.80 8.74 -14.14
N PHE A 135 -6.94 8.07 -14.34
CA PHE A 135 -7.58 7.95 -15.65
C PHE A 135 -8.22 9.27 -16.09
N LYS A 136 -8.91 9.98 -15.19
CA LYS A 136 -9.47 11.29 -15.52
C LYS A 136 -8.40 12.31 -15.92
N SER A 137 -7.30 12.37 -15.18
CA SER A 137 -6.20 13.31 -15.47
C SER A 137 -5.31 12.89 -16.62
N GLN A 138 -5.37 11.62 -17.03
CA GLN A 138 -4.49 10.99 -18.02
C GLN A 138 -3.01 11.18 -17.68
N ILE A 139 -2.67 11.19 -16.37
CA ILE A 139 -1.31 11.49 -15.90
C ILE A 139 -0.27 10.53 -16.49
N TYR A 140 -0.62 9.26 -16.67
CA TYR A 140 0.26 8.26 -17.30
C TYR A 140 0.64 8.62 -18.74
N LYS A 141 -0.28 9.23 -19.51
CA LYS A 141 0.03 9.75 -20.85
C LYS A 141 0.86 11.03 -20.80
N LYS A 142 0.51 11.95 -19.91
CA LYS A 142 1.24 13.23 -19.73
C LYS A 142 2.70 13.03 -19.34
N LEU A 143 2.97 11.97 -18.57
CA LEU A 143 4.32 11.60 -18.14
C LEU A 143 5.00 10.60 -19.08
N SER A 144 4.34 10.21 -20.17
CA SER A 144 4.83 9.21 -21.13
C SER A 144 5.30 7.93 -20.45
N LEU A 145 4.51 7.42 -19.51
CA LEU A 145 4.85 6.20 -18.77
C LEU A 145 4.64 4.97 -19.65
N SER A 146 5.59 4.04 -19.65
CA SER A 146 5.40 2.74 -20.27
C SER A 146 4.45 1.89 -19.43
N LYS A 147 3.77 0.95 -20.09
CA LYS A 147 2.94 -0.04 -19.41
C LYS A 147 3.79 -0.98 -18.57
N SER A 148 3.33 -1.28 -17.37
CA SER A 148 4.06 -2.11 -16.40
C SER A 148 3.81 -3.59 -16.57
N SER A 149 4.89 -4.36 -16.55
CA SER A 149 4.87 -5.82 -16.63
C SER A 149 4.82 -6.49 -15.27
N LEU A 150 5.02 -5.72 -14.18
CA LEU A 150 4.78 -6.17 -12.81
C LEU A 150 3.75 -5.28 -12.12
N TYR A 151 2.83 -5.91 -11.38
CA TYR A 151 1.83 -5.21 -10.60
C TYR A 151 1.80 -5.72 -9.15
N LYS A 152 2.15 -4.87 -8.18
CA LYS A 152 1.68 -5.10 -6.80
C LYS A 152 0.23 -4.68 -6.75
N VAL A 153 -0.65 -5.68 -6.64
CA VAL A 153 -2.09 -5.49 -6.64
C VAL A 153 -2.50 -4.58 -5.48
N ALA A 154 -3.36 -3.61 -5.78
CA ALA A 154 -3.83 -2.65 -4.80
C ALA A 154 -4.67 -3.33 -3.70
N HIS A 155 -4.55 -2.80 -2.48
CA HIS A 155 -5.42 -3.12 -1.34
C HIS A 155 -5.65 -4.63 -1.15
N HIS A 156 -4.56 -5.38 -1.05
CA HIS A 156 -4.59 -6.84 -0.83
C HIS A 156 -5.36 -7.63 -1.89
N GLY A 157 -5.60 -7.04 -3.07
CA GLY A 157 -6.41 -7.64 -4.12
C GLY A 157 -7.92 -7.50 -3.96
N SER A 158 -8.41 -6.69 -3.01
CA SER A 158 -9.87 -6.52 -2.83
C SER A 158 -10.56 -5.96 -4.07
N ARG A 159 -11.86 -6.21 -4.19
CA ARG A 159 -12.70 -5.58 -5.22
C ARG A 159 -12.68 -4.06 -5.15
N ASN A 160 -12.54 -3.46 -3.96
CA ASN A 160 -12.49 -2.00 -3.81
C ASN A 160 -11.13 -1.40 -4.24
N GLY A 161 -10.07 -2.21 -4.34
CA GLY A 161 -8.79 -1.78 -4.91
C GLY A 161 -8.71 -1.92 -6.43
N HIS A 162 -9.72 -2.53 -7.08
CA HIS A 162 -9.69 -2.85 -8.50
C HIS A 162 -10.35 -1.77 -9.35
N HIS A 163 -9.69 -1.37 -10.44
CA HIS A 163 -10.28 -0.58 -11.52
C HIS A 163 -9.86 -1.19 -12.86
N ASP A 164 -10.81 -1.39 -13.79
CA ASP A 164 -10.54 -2.10 -15.05
C ASP A 164 -9.47 -1.40 -15.90
N ASP A 165 -9.50 -0.06 -15.94
CA ASP A 165 -8.49 0.73 -16.67
C ASP A 165 -7.04 0.56 -16.17
N ILE A 166 -6.82 -0.01 -14.98
CA ILE A 166 -5.45 -0.36 -14.56
C ILE A 166 -4.85 -1.34 -15.56
N TYR A 167 -5.59 -2.39 -15.90
CA TYR A 167 -5.13 -3.47 -16.78
C TYR A 167 -5.10 -3.04 -18.24
N THR A 168 -5.96 -2.11 -18.66
CA THR A 168 -6.00 -1.67 -20.06
C THR A 168 -5.06 -0.49 -20.35
N GLN A 169 -4.79 0.39 -19.38
CA GLN A 169 -4.01 1.61 -19.58
C GLN A 169 -2.63 1.59 -18.92
N LEU A 170 -2.47 0.97 -17.75
CA LEU A 170 -1.24 1.05 -16.95
C LEU A 170 -0.38 -0.22 -17.02
N LEU A 171 -0.98 -1.37 -17.30
CA LEU A 171 -0.28 -2.65 -17.34
C LEU A 171 -0.06 -3.13 -18.77
N SER A 172 1.00 -3.90 -18.98
CA SER A 172 1.25 -4.60 -20.24
C SER A 172 0.20 -5.69 -20.44
N GLU A 173 0.23 -6.35 -21.59
CA GLU A 173 -0.52 -7.60 -21.73
C GLU A 173 0.08 -8.65 -20.77
N ASN A 174 -0.79 -9.41 -20.08
CA ASN A 174 -0.42 -10.51 -19.17
C ASN A 174 0.71 -10.19 -18.17
N PRO A 175 0.61 -9.13 -17.36
CA PRO A 175 1.62 -8.78 -16.36
C PRO A 175 1.79 -9.90 -15.32
N ILE A 176 2.89 -9.88 -14.58
CA ILE A 176 3.04 -10.63 -13.33
C ILE A 176 2.33 -9.85 -12.23
N ALA A 177 1.47 -10.51 -11.46
CA ALA A 177 0.75 -9.91 -10.35
C ALA A 177 1.25 -10.46 -9.01
N ILE A 178 1.43 -9.56 -8.04
CA ILE A 178 1.78 -9.89 -6.67
C ILE A 178 0.73 -9.28 -5.73
N ALA A 179 0.15 -10.07 -4.84
CA ALA A 179 -0.75 -9.57 -3.80
C ALA A 179 -0.21 -9.83 -2.40
N THR A 180 -0.46 -8.90 -1.49
CA THR A 180 -0.18 -9.07 -0.06
C THR A 180 -1.43 -9.55 0.65
N ALA A 181 -1.33 -10.61 1.45
CA ALA A 181 -2.48 -11.12 2.19
C ALA A 181 -2.88 -10.24 3.39
N TYR A 182 -4.18 -10.10 3.61
CA TYR A 182 -4.75 -9.44 4.78
C TYR A 182 -5.76 -10.37 5.48
N THR A 183 -5.28 -11.04 6.54
CA THR A 183 -6.05 -12.03 7.31
C THR A 183 -7.33 -11.49 7.93
N PRO A 184 -7.36 -10.29 8.54
CA PRO A 184 -8.57 -9.80 9.20
C PRO A 184 -9.80 -9.80 8.27
N SER A 185 -9.60 -9.55 6.97
CA SER A 185 -10.67 -9.59 5.95
C SER A 185 -10.54 -10.75 4.96
N LYS A 186 -9.62 -11.69 5.20
CA LYS A 186 -9.34 -12.84 4.31
C LYS A 186 -9.10 -12.45 2.85
N LEU A 187 -8.33 -11.39 2.63
CA LEU A 187 -8.00 -10.88 1.29
C LEU A 187 -6.60 -11.37 0.84
N PRO A 188 -6.40 -11.70 -0.45
CA PRO A 188 -7.44 -11.79 -1.48
C PRO A 188 -8.36 -13.01 -1.23
N GLY A 189 -9.66 -12.81 -1.41
CA GLY A 189 -10.62 -13.91 -1.34
C GLY A 189 -10.59 -14.75 -2.61
N LYS A 190 -11.23 -15.94 -2.61
CA LYS A 190 -11.28 -16.82 -3.80
C LYS A 190 -11.80 -16.13 -5.07
N ARG A 191 -12.80 -15.26 -4.94
CA ARG A 191 -13.35 -14.48 -6.07
C ARG A 191 -12.37 -13.41 -6.55
N ASP A 192 -11.60 -12.82 -5.64
CA ASP A 192 -10.58 -11.83 -5.98
C ASP A 192 -9.42 -12.48 -6.72
N ILE A 193 -8.95 -13.64 -6.24
CA ILE A 193 -7.93 -14.46 -6.90
C ILE A 193 -8.38 -14.77 -8.34
N HIS A 194 -9.57 -15.33 -8.52
CA HIS A 194 -10.08 -15.67 -9.85
C HIS A 194 -10.16 -14.44 -10.77
N ARG A 195 -10.67 -13.30 -10.26
CA ARG A 195 -10.71 -12.04 -11.01
C ARG A 195 -9.32 -11.58 -11.43
N ILE A 196 -8.35 -11.56 -10.52
CA ILE A 196 -6.99 -11.06 -10.80
C ILE A 196 -6.27 -11.97 -11.79
N LYS A 197 -6.38 -13.29 -11.62
CA LYS A 197 -5.79 -14.30 -12.51
C LYS A 197 -6.17 -14.10 -13.98
N ASN A 198 -7.40 -13.68 -14.25
CA ASN A 198 -7.90 -13.46 -15.61
C ASN A 198 -7.21 -12.28 -16.32
N HIS A 199 -6.36 -11.53 -15.62
CA HIS A 199 -5.65 -10.37 -16.17
C HIS A 199 -4.13 -10.46 -16.05
N CYS A 200 -3.56 -11.59 -15.63
CA CYS A 200 -2.13 -11.73 -15.40
C CYS A 200 -1.60 -13.10 -15.86
N SER A 201 -0.32 -13.17 -16.23
CA SER A 201 0.34 -14.45 -16.57
C SER A 201 0.61 -15.30 -15.34
N ALA A 202 0.88 -14.67 -14.20
CA ALA A 202 1.11 -15.31 -12.92
C ALA A 202 0.58 -14.45 -11.78
N LEU A 203 0.02 -15.09 -10.75
CA LEU A 203 -0.38 -14.44 -9.51
C LEU A 203 0.28 -15.14 -8.32
N THR A 204 1.17 -14.42 -7.63
CA THR A 204 1.73 -14.88 -6.35
C THR A 204 1.16 -14.05 -5.21
N VAL A 205 0.67 -14.72 -4.17
CA VAL A 205 0.22 -14.08 -2.93
C VAL A 205 1.23 -14.37 -1.84
N THR A 206 1.58 -13.37 -1.04
CA THR A 206 2.58 -13.56 0.03
C THR A 206 2.22 -14.69 1.00
N ARG A 207 0.93 -14.99 1.16
CA ARG A 207 0.44 -16.17 1.89
C ARG A 207 -1.03 -16.42 1.58
N ASP A 208 -1.52 -17.62 1.88
CA ASP A 208 -2.96 -17.87 1.84
C ASP A 208 -3.68 -17.13 2.97
N ALA A 209 -4.50 -16.14 2.60
CA ALA A 209 -5.35 -15.41 3.55
C ALA A 209 -6.52 -16.26 4.09
N ASN A 210 -6.80 -17.39 3.43
CA ASN A 210 -7.89 -18.30 3.73
C ASN A 210 -7.41 -19.56 4.47
N SER A 211 -6.12 -19.66 4.82
CA SER A 211 -5.58 -20.82 5.52
C SER A 211 -6.28 -20.99 6.87
N ASN A 212 -7.05 -22.06 7.03
CA ASN A 212 -7.74 -22.41 8.28
C ASN A 212 -6.82 -23.19 9.24
N THR A 213 -5.62 -22.68 9.50
CA THR A 213 -4.76 -23.22 10.57
C THR A 213 -5.34 -22.82 11.91
N LYS A 214 -6.38 -23.52 12.35
CA LYS A 214 -6.75 -23.54 13.76
C LYS A 214 -5.61 -24.22 14.51
N LEU A 215 -4.95 -23.48 15.40
CA LEU A 215 -4.07 -24.08 16.39
C LEU A 215 -4.94 -25.02 17.24
N LYS A 216 -4.58 -26.30 17.27
CA LYS A 216 -5.22 -27.27 18.16
C LYS A 216 -4.64 -27.04 19.56
N LEU A 217 -5.37 -26.30 20.38
CA LEU A 217 -5.01 -26.07 21.77
C LEU A 217 -5.61 -27.17 22.65
N ASP A 218 -5.02 -27.37 23.82
CA ASP A 218 -5.63 -28.21 24.85
C ASP A 218 -7.02 -27.66 25.25
N SER A 219 -7.93 -28.56 25.59
CA SER A 219 -9.32 -28.22 25.90
C SER A 219 -9.47 -27.24 27.07
N MET A 220 -8.59 -27.33 28.08
CA MET A 220 -8.60 -26.44 29.25
C MET A 220 -8.10 -25.05 28.87
N VAL A 221 -7.03 -24.97 28.07
CA VAL A 221 -6.49 -23.71 27.52
C VAL A 221 -7.51 -23.03 26.63
N GLU A 222 -8.20 -23.78 25.76
CA GLU A 222 -9.23 -23.21 24.89
C GLU A 222 -10.41 -22.64 25.70
N LYS A 223 -10.79 -23.31 26.79
CA LYS A 223 -11.85 -22.88 27.71
C LYS A 223 -11.47 -21.59 28.46
N GLU A 224 -10.26 -21.51 29.00
CA GLU A 224 -9.75 -20.30 29.66
C GLU A 224 -9.69 -19.12 28.69
N LEU A 225 -9.12 -19.32 27.51
CA LEU A 225 -9.07 -18.26 26.50
C LEU A 225 -10.48 -17.84 26.03
N LYS A 226 -11.47 -18.73 26.01
CA LYS A 226 -12.90 -18.41 25.76
C LYS A 226 -13.55 -17.58 26.84
N ALA A 227 -13.09 -17.70 28.09
CA ALA A 227 -13.57 -16.86 29.18
C ALA A 227 -13.04 -15.43 29.07
N ILE A 228 -11.85 -15.23 28.49
CA ILE A 228 -11.19 -13.92 28.37
C ILE A 228 -11.69 -13.13 27.15
N GLU A 229 -11.72 -13.76 25.96
CA GLU A 229 -12.06 -13.06 24.72
C GLU A 229 -12.87 -13.97 23.76
N LYS A 230 -13.96 -13.41 23.23
CA LYS A 230 -14.88 -14.12 22.31
C LYS A 230 -14.32 -14.18 20.90
N ASN A 231 -13.61 -13.14 20.46
CA ASN A 231 -13.09 -13.04 19.10
C ASN A 231 -11.57 -13.20 19.06
N ARG A 232 -11.11 -14.40 18.69
CA ARG A 232 -9.68 -14.70 18.54
C ARG A 232 -9.37 -15.10 17.10
N THR A 233 -8.23 -14.63 16.61
CA THR A 233 -7.70 -15.02 15.30
C THR A 233 -6.29 -15.55 15.51
N VAL A 234 -5.99 -16.70 14.90
CA VAL A 234 -4.61 -17.19 14.84
C VAL A 234 -3.85 -16.33 13.85
N LEU A 235 -2.82 -15.65 14.34
CA LEU A 235 -1.83 -15.04 13.47
C LEU A 235 -0.91 -16.16 12.99
N ASN A 236 -0.91 -16.41 11.68
CA ASN A 236 0.00 -17.37 11.08
C ASN A 236 1.43 -16.80 11.18
N GLU A 237 2.31 -17.50 11.90
CA GLU A 237 3.71 -17.06 12.11
C GLU A 237 4.55 -17.09 10.83
N LYS A 238 4.07 -17.78 9.78
CA LYS A 238 4.75 -17.88 8.50
C LYS A 238 4.65 -16.57 7.71
N ILE A 239 5.74 -15.82 7.69
CA ILE A 239 5.86 -14.60 6.88
C ILE A 239 6.14 -14.96 5.42
N GLY A 240 5.33 -14.37 4.55
CA GLY A 240 5.48 -14.40 3.11
C GLY A 240 6.42 -13.31 2.60
N HIS A 241 7.39 -13.67 1.77
CA HIS A 241 8.27 -12.71 1.12
C HIS A 241 8.44 -13.07 -0.35
N ILE A 242 8.26 -12.07 -1.21
CA ILE A 242 8.45 -12.20 -2.65
C ILE A 242 9.55 -11.23 -3.06
N GLN A 243 10.59 -11.76 -3.70
CA GLN A 243 11.71 -11.00 -4.23
C GLN A 243 11.69 -11.07 -5.76
N ILE A 244 11.69 -9.90 -6.40
CA ILE A 244 11.89 -9.77 -7.84
C ILE A 244 13.24 -9.08 -8.06
N ARG A 245 14.15 -9.72 -8.78
CA ARG A 245 15.43 -9.13 -9.22
C ARG A 245 15.37 -8.85 -10.71
N ILE A 246 15.79 -7.66 -11.09
CA ILE A 246 15.64 -7.12 -12.43
C ILE A 246 16.99 -6.59 -12.88
N THR A 247 17.30 -6.80 -14.14
CA THR A 247 18.42 -6.21 -14.87
C THR A 247 17.88 -5.44 -16.06
N ASP A 248 18.77 -4.75 -16.76
CA ASP A 248 18.49 -4.08 -18.03
C ASP A 248 17.95 -5.04 -19.10
N GLN A 249 18.27 -6.33 -18.98
CA GLN A 249 17.77 -7.41 -19.84
C GLN A 249 16.43 -8.01 -19.38
N GLY A 250 15.87 -7.56 -18.25
CA GLY A 250 14.59 -8.03 -17.72
C GLY A 250 14.68 -8.70 -16.34
N ILE A 251 13.62 -9.42 -15.96
CA ILE A 251 13.56 -10.13 -14.67
C ILE A 251 14.54 -11.29 -14.69
N VAL A 252 15.48 -11.28 -13.75
CA VAL A 252 16.53 -12.30 -13.62
C VAL A 252 16.08 -13.44 -12.70
N THR A 253 15.44 -13.10 -11.58
CA THR A 253 14.90 -14.09 -10.66
C THR A 253 13.64 -13.57 -9.98
N SER A 254 12.61 -14.41 -9.92
CA SER A 254 11.51 -14.30 -8.97
C SER A 254 11.65 -15.38 -7.91
N GLY A 255 11.87 -14.99 -6.66
CA GLY A 255 11.91 -15.89 -5.51
C GLY A 255 10.73 -15.63 -4.60
N ALA A 256 10.06 -16.67 -4.14
CA ALA A 256 9.01 -16.60 -3.14
C ALA A 256 9.37 -17.51 -1.96
N SER A 257 9.13 -17.07 -0.73
CA SER A 257 9.29 -17.95 0.43
C SER A 257 8.26 -19.07 0.40
N GLU A 258 8.52 -20.18 1.09
CA GLU A 258 7.60 -21.33 1.18
C GLU A 258 6.18 -20.98 1.67
N SER A 259 6.04 -19.84 2.35
CA SER A 259 4.76 -19.33 2.83
C SER A 259 3.89 -18.74 1.72
N CYS A 260 4.49 -18.38 0.59
CA CYS A 260 3.81 -17.78 -0.55
C CYS A 260 2.99 -18.83 -1.31
N VAL A 261 1.96 -18.36 -2.01
CA VAL A 261 1.07 -19.23 -2.78
C VAL A 261 0.96 -18.69 -4.19
N ASP A 262 1.34 -19.52 -5.16
CA ASP A 262 1.16 -19.27 -6.58
C ASP A 262 -0.21 -19.79 -7.02
N TYR A 263 -0.88 -19.00 -7.87
CA TYR A 263 -2.21 -19.28 -8.37
C TYR A 263 -2.24 -19.38 -9.88
#